data_AF-A0A918VNR9-F1
#
_entry.id   AF-A0A918VNR9-F1
#
_cell.length_a   1.000
_cell.length_b   1.000
_cell.length_c   1.000
_cell.angle_alpha   90.00
_cell.angle_beta   90.00
_cell.angle_gamma   90.00
#
_symmetry.space_group_name_H-M   'P 1'
#
loop_
_entity.id
_entity.type
_entity.pdbx_description
1 polymer ?
#
loop_
_entity_poly.entity_id
_entity_poly.type
_entity_poly.pdbx_seq_one_letter_code
_entity_poly.pdbx_strand_id
1 'polypeptide(L)'
;MKNAVIVKSMKPIPYVSAVPRKYRSYIRNKAIDRARTRIIVAGNDPKLMSAEDLEVVVREEEDKIKSAIRDKGLLAVLALLGLNLFN
;
A
#
# COMPACT_ATOMS: atom_id res chain seq x y z
N MET A 1 -25.30 -20.39 4.01
CA MET A 1 -25.25 -19.73 5.34
C MET A 1 -24.04 -20.14 6.21
N LYS A 2 -23.24 -21.17 5.84
CA LYS A 2 -22.11 -21.65 6.66
C LYS A 2 -20.84 -20.79 6.60
N ASN A 3 -20.65 -20.00 5.54
CA ASN A 3 -19.43 -19.20 5.33
C ASN A 3 -19.37 -17.92 6.19
N ALA A 4 -20.52 -17.34 6.56
CA ALA A 4 -20.56 -16.10 7.34
C ALA A 4 -20.08 -16.28 8.79
N VAL A 5 -20.22 -17.50 9.33
CA VAL A 5 -19.80 -17.83 10.71
C VAL A 5 -18.27 -17.94 10.82
N ILE A 6 -17.60 -18.46 9.79
CA ILE A 6 -16.15 -18.69 9.75
C ILE A 6 -15.38 -17.35 9.75
N VAL A 7 -15.89 -16.32 9.07
CA VAL A 7 -15.21 -15.01 8.98
C VAL A 7 -15.20 -14.26 10.31
N LYS A 8 -16.24 -14.46 11.15
CA LYS A 8 -16.41 -13.72 12.41
C LYS A 8 -15.40 -14.10 13.50
N SER A 9 -14.75 -15.26 13.42
CA SER A 9 -13.78 -15.75 14.44
C SER A 9 -12.31 -15.49 14.11
N MET A 10 -12.02 -14.88 12.95
CA MET A 10 -10.64 -14.54 12.57
C MET A 10 -10.16 -13.35 13.40
N LYS A 11 -9.20 -13.58 14.31
CA LYS A 11 -8.52 -12.48 15.02
C LYS A 11 -7.85 -11.59 13.97
N PRO A 12 -8.01 -10.26 14.04
CA PRO A 12 -7.35 -9.36 13.09
C PRO A 12 -5.84 -9.57 13.21
N ILE A 13 -5.19 -9.90 12.10
CA ILE A 13 -3.74 -9.98 12.04
C ILE A 13 -3.23 -8.59 12.43
N PRO A 14 -2.37 -8.46 13.45
CA PRO A 14 -1.89 -7.16 13.88
C PRO A 14 -1.18 -6.50 12.70
N TYR A 15 -1.82 -5.47 12.12
CA TYR A 15 -1.21 -4.67 11.08
C TYR A 15 -0.11 -3.85 11.75
N VAL A 16 1.09 -4.40 11.80
CA VAL A 16 2.29 -3.64 12.18
C VAL A 16 2.46 -2.59 11.08
N SER A 17 1.95 -1.38 11.31
CA SER A 17 2.19 -0.28 10.40
C SER A 17 3.69 0.01 10.48
N ALA A 18 4.47 -0.56 9.55
CA ALA A 18 5.91 -0.35 9.43
C ALA A 18 6.26 1.14 9.22
N VAL A 19 5.26 1.96 8.90
CA VAL A 19 5.40 3.39 8.66
C VAL A 19 5.02 4.19 9.93
N PRO A 20 5.95 5.00 10.47
CA PRO A 20 5.66 5.95 11.54
C PRO A 20 4.49 6.88 11.19
N ARG A 21 3.65 7.20 12.19
CA ARG A 21 2.44 8.02 12.01
C ARG A 21 2.72 9.35 11.31
N LYS A 22 3.89 9.97 11.57
CA LYS A 22 4.36 11.21 10.95
C LYS A 22 4.46 11.17 9.42
N TYR A 23 4.69 9.99 8.82
CA TYR A 23 4.83 9.85 7.37
C TYR A 23 3.54 9.39 6.68
N ARG A 24 2.47 9.10 7.42
CA ARG A 24 1.22 8.59 6.83
C ARG A 24 0.61 9.58 5.83
N SER A 25 0.56 10.87 6.17
CA SER A 25 0.06 11.91 5.27
C SER A 25 0.91 12.02 4.00
N TYR A 26 2.24 11.90 4.14
CA TYR A 26 3.14 11.92 2.99
C TYR A 26 2.91 10.72 2.05
N ILE A 27 2.76 9.51 2.61
CA ILE A 27 2.44 8.31 1.82
C ILE A 27 1.10 8.46 1.13
N ARG A 28 0.07 8.94 1.83
CA ARG A 28 -1.24 9.15 1.24
C ARG A 28 -1.22 10.16 0.10
N ASN A 29 -0.58 11.31 0.28
CA ASN A 29 -0.43 12.30 -0.79
C ASN A 29 0.30 11.69 -1.99
N LYS A 30 1.38 10.93 -1.74
CA LYS A 30 2.11 10.25 -2.82
C LYS A 30 1.27 9.20 -3.54
N ALA A 31 0.42 8.49 -2.82
CA ALA A 31 -0.51 7.52 -3.38
C ALA A 31 -1.58 8.19 -4.24
N ILE A 32 -2.11 9.34 -3.82
CA ILE A 32 -3.03 10.15 -4.62
C ILE A 32 -2.38 10.57 -5.95
N ASP A 33 -1.14 11.04 -5.91
CA ASP A 33 -0.42 11.44 -7.14
C ASP A 33 -0.19 10.25 -8.09
N ARG A 34 0.18 9.08 -7.54
CA ARG A 34 0.34 7.85 -8.33
C ARG A 34 -0.98 7.35 -8.89
N ALA A 35 -2.04 7.37 -8.10
CA ALA A 35 -3.38 6.98 -8.50
C ALA A 35 -3.87 7.84 -9.68
N ARG A 36 -3.73 9.18 -9.58
CA ARG A 36 -4.03 10.11 -10.68
C ARG A 36 -3.28 9.75 -11.94
N THR A 37 -1.96 9.55 -11.83
CA THR A 37 -1.11 9.17 -12.97
C THR A 37 -1.58 7.85 -13.58
N ARG A 38 -1.86 6.84 -12.75
CA ARG A 38 -2.32 5.51 -13.20
C ARG A 38 -3.66 5.56 -13.93
N ILE A 39 -4.61 6.32 -13.39
CA ILE A 39 -5.94 6.50 -14.00
C ILE A 39 -5.80 7.15 -15.39
N ILE A 40 -5.03 8.24 -15.47
CA ILE A 40 -4.78 8.97 -16.73
C ILE A 40 -4.07 8.07 -17.75
N VAL A 41 -3.03 7.34 -17.35
CA VAL A 41 -2.30 6.41 -18.23
C VAL A 41 -3.19 5.27 -18.73
N ALA A 42 -4.17 4.84 -17.93
CA ALA A 42 -5.18 3.86 -18.33
C ALA A 42 -6.26 4.43 -19.26
N GLY A 43 -6.17 5.71 -19.64
CA GLY A 43 -7.14 6.38 -20.52
C GLY A 43 -8.45 6.80 -19.84
N ASN A 44 -8.49 6.80 -18.51
CA ASN A 44 -9.66 7.21 -17.74
C ASN A 44 -9.50 8.65 -17.22
N ASP A 45 -10.61 9.37 -17.04
CA ASP A 45 -10.62 10.67 -16.37
C ASP A 45 -10.95 10.48 -14.88
N PRO A 46 -10.04 10.84 -13.95
CA PRO A 46 -10.29 10.72 -12.52
C PRO A 46 -11.48 11.56 -12.04
N LYS A 47 -11.92 12.59 -12.78
CA LYS A 47 -13.09 13.41 -12.41
C LYS A 47 -14.42 12.72 -12.67
N LEU A 48 -14.44 11.71 -13.54
CA LEU A 48 -15.64 10.95 -13.90
C LEU A 48 -15.84 9.72 -13.01
N MET A 49 -14.88 9.41 -12.15
CA MET A 49 -14.92 8.26 -11.24
C MET A 49 -15.68 8.61 -9.95
N SER A 50 -16.32 7.61 -9.34
CA SER A 50 -16.94 7.76 -8.02
C SER A 50 -15.87 7.97 -6.93
N ALA A 51 -16.28 8.54 -5.79
CA ALA A 51 -15.39 8.74 -4.65
C ALA A 51 -14.87 7.40 -4.10
N GLU A 52 -15.73 6.38 -4.10
CA GLU A 52 -15.42 5.03 -3.67
C GLU A 52 -14.37 4.38 -4.57
N ASP A 53 -14.52 4.47 -5.89
CA ASP A 53 -13.56 3.92 -6.85
C ASP A 53 -12.20 4.61 -6.75
N LEU A 54 -12.21 5.94 -6.62
CA LEU A 54 -10.98 6.71 -6.41
C LEU A 54 -10.27 6.28 -5.13
N GLU A 55 -11.01 6.09 -4.04
CA GLU A 55 -10.45 5.65 -2.77
C GLU A 55 -9.85 4.25 -2.85
N VAL A 56 -10.47 3.33 -3.61
CA VAL A 56 -9.90 2.00 -3.87
C VAL A 56 -8.55 2.12 -4.58
N VAL A 57 -8.48 2.89 -5.68
CA VAL A 57 -7.24 3.09 -6.44
C VAL A 57 -6.16 3.73 -5.56
N VAL A 58 -6.50 4.75 -4.77
CA VAL A 58 -5.54 5.40 -3.86
C VAL A 58 -5.04 4.42 -2.80
N ARG A 59 -5.93 3.61 -2.21
CA ARG A 59 -5.56 2.63 -1.18
C ARG A 59 -4.61 1.56 -1.72
N GLU A 60 -4.86 1.08 -2.93
CA GLU A 60 -3.92 0.16 -3.59
C GLU A 60 -2.54 0.79 -3.80
N GLU A 61 -2.47 2.05 -4.23
CA GLU A 61 -1.20 2.75 -4.40
C GLU A 61 -0.49 3.02 -3.06
N GLU A 62 -1.24 3.32 -1.99
CA GLU A 62 -0.68 3.41 -0.64
C GLU A 62 -0.05 2.09 -0.20
N ASP A 63 -0.73 0.97 -0.43
CA ASP A 63 -0.25 -0.33 -0.02
C ASP A 63 0.99 -0.75 -0.82
N LYS A 64 1.04 -0.44 -2.12
CA LYS A 64 2.26 -0.60 -2.93
C LYS A 64 3.43 0.22 -2.37
N ILE A 65 3.18 1.47 -1.95
CA ILE A 65 4.23 2.31 -1.34
C ILE A 65 4.71 1.70 -0.02
N LYS A 66 3.79 1.27 0.86
CA LYS A 66 4.13 0.67 2.15
C LYS A 66 4.94 -0.62 1.98
N SER A 67 4.56 -1.47 1.02
CA SER A 67 5.29 -2.68 0.68
C SER A 67 6.69 -2.35 0.15
N ALA A 68 6.81 -1.41 -0.78
CA ALA A 68 8.12 -0.99 -1.30
C ALA A 68 9.05 -0.44 -0.21
N ILE A 69 8.52 0.31 0.78
CA ILE A 69 9.30 0.78 1.92
C ILE A 69 9.77 -0.39 2.77
N ARG A 70 8.90 -1.38 3.03
CA ARG A 70 9.24 -2.59 3.79
C ARG A 70 10.34 -3.39 3.09
N ASP A 71 10.18 -3.65 1.80
CA ASP A 71 11.10 -4.50 1.02
C ASP A 71 12.47 -3.83 0.91
N LYS A 72 12.50 -2.54 0.58
CA LYS A 72 13.75 -1.77 0.52
C LYS A 72 14.39 -1.61 1.90
N GLY A 73 13.58 -1.45 2.94
CA GLY A 73 14.07 -1.39 4.32
C GLY A 73 14.72 -2.70 4.74
N LEU A 74 14.11 -3.84 4.40
CA LEU A 74 14.68 -5.16 4.64
C LEU A 74 16.00 -5.32 3.87
N LEU A 75 16.03 -5.00 2.58
CA LEU A 75 17.26 -5.05 1.78
C LEU A 75 18.37 -4.16 2.35
N ALA A 76 18.04 -2.97 2.84
CA ALA A 76 19.01 -2.08 3.48
C ALA A 76 19.59 -2.70 4.76
N VAL A 77 18.76 -3.32 5.60
CA VAL A 77 19.23 -4.04 6.79
C VAL A 77 20.12 -5.21 6.41
N LEU A 78 19.75 -6.02 5.41
CA LEU A 78 20.55 -7.16 4.95
C LEU A 78 21.91 -6.70 4.41
N ALA A 79 21.95 -5.59 3.66
CA ALA A 79 23.19 -5.00 3.16
C ALA A 79 24.10 -4.52 4.30
N LEU A 80 23.55 -3.89 5.34
CA LEU A 80 24.32 -3.49 6.53
C LEU A 80 24.90 -4.69 7.29
N LEU A 81 24.23 -5.84 7.24
CA LEU A 81 24.72 -7.10 7.82
C LEU A 81 25.74 -7.81 6.93
N GLY A 82 26.10 -7.25 5.77
CA GLY A 82 27.06 -7.84 4.84
C GLY A 82 26.50 -9.00 4.02
N LEU A 83 25.17 -9.18 4.00
CA LEU A 83 24.52 -10.18 3.16
C LEU A 83 24.40 -9.64 1.73
N ASN A 84 25.31 -10.08 0.87
CA ASN A 84 25.34 -9.65 -0.52
C ASN A 84 24.38 -10.51 -1.36
N LEU A 85 23.10 -10.11 -1.44
CA LEU A 85 22.05 -10.82 -2.18
C LEU A 85 22.11 -10.63 -3.70
N PHE A 86 23.08 -9.86 -4.20
CA PHE A 86 23.22 -9.49 -5.61
C PHE A 86 24.45 -10.13 -6.28
N ASN A 87 25.02 -11.14 -5.64
CA ASN A 87 26.14 -11.93 -6.19
C ASN A 87 25.65 -13.06 -7.09
#